data_AF-A0A521ZG17-F1
#
_entry.id   AF-A0A521ZG17-F1
#
_cell.length_a   1.000
_cell.length_b   1.000
_cell.length_c   1.000
_cell.angle_alpha   90.00
_cell.angle_beta   90.00
_cell.angle_gamma   90.00
#
_symmetry.space_group_name_H-M   'P 1'
#
loop_
_entity.id
_entity.type
_entity.pdbx_description
1 polymer ?
#
loop_
_entity_poly.entity_id
_entity_poly.type
_entity_poly.pdbx_seq_one_letter_code
_entity_poly.pdbx_strand_id
1 'polypeptide(L)'
;MSDPIPAATSINKKGGEEQLREGQLAYANGDYDVAARRFDVALTLGLSKQHDRLLAWKYLAFISCAKDQQAACRHYFRRMLLVNPKAELNPAERDHPLWGPVFIEVKQEMRSKK
;
A
#
# COMPACT_ATOMS: atom_id res chain seq x y z
N MET A 1 27.69 28.53 13.41
CA MET A 1 26.44 27.80 13.70
C MET A 1 26.06 27.07 12.44
N SER A 2 26.03 25.74 12.46
CA SER A 2 25.67 24.91 11.31
C SER A 2 24.26 24.37 11.53
N ASP A 3 23.26 25.09 11.04
CA ASP A 3 21.87 24.66 11.08
C ASP A 3 21.60 23.61 9.98
N PRO A 4 20.99 22.44 10.28
CA PRO A 4 20.61 21.46 9.26
C PRO A 4 19.29 21.84 8.57
N ILE A 5 19.23 21.67 7.24
CA ILE A 5 18.09 21.98 6.36
C ILE A 5 16.87 21.09 6.66
N PRO A 6 15.72 21.62 7.14
CA PRO A 6 14.50 20.84 7.39
C PRO A 6 13.55 20.73 6.17
N ALA A 7 13.90 21.27 5.00
CA ALA A 7 12.98 21.46 3.88
C ALA A 7 12.82 20.23 2.95
N ALA A 8 13.88 19.47 2.67
CA ALA A 8 13.86 18.42 1.64
C ALA A 8 12.89 17.27 1.97
N THR A 9 12.82 16.87 3.24
CA THR A 9 11.91 15.80 3.68
C THR A 9 10.44 16.22 3.57
N SER A 10 10.14 17.51 3.74
CA SER A 10 8.77 18.05 3.77
C SER A 10 8.17 18.21 2.37
N ILE A 11 8.98 18.56 1.37
CA ILE A 11 8.56 18.66 -0.04
C ILE A 11 8.21 17.27 -0.60
N ASN A 12 9.05 16.27 -0.32
CA ASN A 12 8.84 14.90 -0.79
C ASN A 12 7.55 14.28 -0.22
N LYS A 13 7.21 14.58 1.04
CA LYS A 13 5.98 14.11 1.70
C LYS A 13 4.72 14.61 1.01
N LYS A 14 4.65 15.90 0.68
CA LYS A 14 3.51 16.47 -0.07
C LYS A 14 3.37 15.81 -1.44
N GLY A 15 4.49 15.57 -2.11
CA GLY A 15 4.53 14.81 -3.36
C GLY A 15 3.99 13.39 -3.19
N GLY A 16 4.39 12.68 -2.14
CA GLY A 16 3.89 11.33 -1.84
C GLY A 16 2.39 11.27 -1.61
N GLU A 17 1.85 12.19 -0.80
CA GLU A 17 0.40 12.26 -0.54
C GLU A 17 -0.40 12.57 -1.81
N GLU A 18 0.13 13.43 -2.68
CA GLU A 18 -0.50 13.72 -3.98
C GLU A 18 -0.48 12.49 -4.90
N GLN A 19 0.64 11.77 -4.99
CA GLN A 19 0.73 10.54 -5.77
C GLN A 19 -0.23 9.46 -5.25
N LEU A 20 -0.43 9.36 -3.93
CA LEU A 20 -1.44 8.46 -3.36
C LEU A 20 -2.85 8.82 -3.85
N ARG A 21 -3.22 10.10 -3.79
CA ARG A 21 -4.53 10.60 -4.23
C ARG A 21 -4.76 10.34 -5.72
N GLU A 22 -3.77 10.64 -6.57
CA GLU A 22 -3.83 10.34 -8.00
C GLU A 22 -3.95 8.84 -8.27
N GLY A 23 -3.25 8.01 -7.50
CA GLY A 23 -3.37 6.55 -7.60
C GLY A 23 -4.76 6.04 -7.25
N GLN A 24 -5.41 6.60 -6.22
CA GLN A 24 -6.79 6.25 -5.86
C GLN A 24 -7.79 6.64 -6.95
N LEU A 25 -7.62 7.82 -7.56
CA LEU A 25 -8.45 8.25 -8.69
C LEU A 25 -8.28 7.32 -9.89
N ALA A 26 -7.04 7.01 -10.27
CA ALA A 26 -6.76 6.05 -11.35
C ALA A 26 -7.37 4.68 -11.06
N TYR A 27 -7.26 4.17 -9.83
CA TYR A 27 -7.84 2.90 -9.42
C TYR A 27 -9.38 2.91 -9.58
N ALA A 28 -10.03 3.99 -9.13
CA ALA A 28 -11.48 4.15 -9.25
C ALA A 28 -11.95 4.21 -10.72
N ASN A 29 -11.11 4.74 -11.62
CA ASN A 29 -11.37 4.77 -13.05
C ASN A 29 -11.08 3.44 -13.77
N GLY A 30 -10.52 2.44 -13.08
CA GLY A 30 -10.10 1.16 -13.66
C GLY A 30 -8.71 1.18 -14.30
N ASP A 31 -7.97 2.29 -14.19
CA ASP A 31 -6.61 2.45 -14.71
C ASP A 31 -5.57 1.81 -13.77
N TYR A 32 -5.66 0.48 -13.58
CA TYR A 32 -4.87 -0.24 -12.59
C TYR A 32 -3.35 -0.15 -12.79
N ASP A 33 -2.88 -0.05 -14.04
CA ASP A 33 -1.46 0.16 -14.35
C ASP A 33 -0.95 1.52 -13.88
N VAL A 34 -1.75 2.58 -14.11
CA VAL A 34 -1.43 3.93 -13.66
C VAL A 34 -1.48 3.99 -12.15
N ALA A 35 -2.54 3.43 -11.56
CA ALA A 35 -2.73 3.37 -10.11
C ALA A 35 -1.53 2.70 -9.42
N ALA A 36 -1.11 1.53 -9.88
CA ALA A 36 0.03 0.81 -9.30
C ALA A 36 1.31 1.65 -9.33
N ARG A 37 1.62 2.29 -10.47
CA ARG A 37 2.79 3.17 -10.57
C ARG A 37 2.71 4.34 -9.57
N ARG A 38 1.54 4.98 -9.46
CA ARG A 38 1.32 6.10 -8.54
C ARG A 38 1.50 5.69 -7.07
N PHE A 39 1.01 4.52 -6.67
CA PHE A 39 1.20 4.03 -5.31
C PHE A 39 2.66 3.70 -4.99
N ASP A 40 3.40 3.12 -5.95
CA ASP A 40 4.82 2.84 -5.78
C ASP A 40 5.66 4.13 -5.63
N VAL A 41 5.37 5.12 -6.47
CA VAL A 41 5.98 6.46 -6.36
C VAL A 41 5.60 7.12 -5.02
N ALA A 42 4.34 7.02 -4.58
CA ALA A 42 3.90 7.57 -3.29
C ALA A 42 4.69 6.98 -2.12
N LEU A 43 4.90 5.67 -2.12
CA LEU A 43 5.72 4.97 -1.11
C LEU A 43 7.19 5.40 -1.17
N THR A 44 7.74 5.58 -2.38
CA THR A 44 9.12 6.01 -2.60
C THR A 44 9.37 7.44 -2.14
N LEU A 45 8.45 8.37 -2.44
CA LEU A 45 8.53 9.77 -1.98
C LEU A 45 8.33 9.89 -0.46
N GLY A 46 7.65 8.90 0.12
CA GLY A 46 7.40 8.79 1.55
C GLY A 46 6.06 9.39 1.94
N LEU A 47 5.26 8.59 2.63
CA LEU A 47 3.97 9.00 3.19
C LEU A 47 4.11 9.18 4.69
N SER A 48 3.70 10.34 5.22
CA SER A 48 3.88 10.65 6.65
C SER A 48 2.90 9.87 7.53
N LYS A 49 1.64 9.75 7.10
CA LYS A 49 0.62 9.05 7.87
C LYS A 49 0.78 7.54 7.70
N GLN A 50 0.69 6.81 8.81
CA GLN A 50 0.68 5.34 8.76
C GLN A 50 -0.49 4.82 7.92
N HIS A 51 -1.65 5.46 8.04
CA HIS A 51 -2.84 5.15 7.27
C HIS A 51 -2.58 5.19 5.75
N ASP A 52 -1.95 6.27 5.27
CA ASP A 52 -1.63 6.46 3.85
C ASP A 52 -0.68 5.37 3.33
N ARG A 53 0.34 5.01 4.12
CA ARG A 53 1.24 3.87 3.80
C ARG A 53 0.45 2.56 3.69
N LEU A 54 -0.45 2.30 4.63
CA LEU A 54 -1.30 1.10 4.61
C LEU A 54 -2.20 1.08 3.38
N LEU A 55 -2.80 2.20 3.01
CA LEU A 55 -3.63 2.32 1.81
C LEU A 55 -2.83 2.01 0.55
N ALA A 56 -1.64 2.62 0.37
CA ALA A 56 -0.81 2.39 -0.80
C ALA A 56 -0.45 0.90 -0.97
N TRP A 57 0.03 0.24 0.10
CA TRP A 57 0.33 -1.19 0.06
C TRP A 57 -0.91 -2.05 -0.20
N LYS A 58 -2.07 -1.69 0.39
CA LYS A 58 -3.33 -2.41 0.18
C LYS A 58 -3.76 -2.36 -1.29
N TYR A 59 -3.74 -1.19 -1.92
CA TYR A 59 -4.12 -1.08 -3.33
C TYR A 59 -3.14 -1.82 -4.25
N LEU A 60 -1.82 -1.74 -3.99
CA LEU A 60 -0.84 -2.53 -4.74
C LEU A 60 -1.10 -4.03 -4.62
N ALA A 61 -1.46 -4.50 -3.43
CA ALA A 61 -1.87 -5.89 -3.23
C ALA A 61 -3.10 -6.22 -4.10
N PHE A 62 -4.19 -5.46 -3.98
CA PHE A 62 -5.42 -5.70 -4.73
C PHE A 62 -5.20 -5.73 -6.24
N ILE A 63 -4.48 -4.75 -6.79
CA ILE A 63 -4.15 -4.70 -8.22
C ILE A 63 -3.36 -5.95 -8.63
N SER A 64 -2.37 -6.35 -7.83
CA SER A 64 -1.55 -7.53 -8.15
C SER A 64 -2.36 -8.82 -8.08
N CYS A 65 -3.27 -8.96 -7.12
CA CYS A 65 -4.14 -10.13 -7.02
C CYS A 65 -5.11 -10.18 -8.22
N ALA A 66 -5.67 -9.03 -8.64
CA ALA A 66 -6.56 -8.95 -9.81
C ALA A 66 -5.85 -9.27 -11.13
N LYS A 67 -4.52 -9.08 -11.19
CA LYS A 67 -3.67 -9.44 -12.35
C LYS A 67 -3.12 -10.87 -12.29
N ASP A 68 -3.59 -11.69 -11.35
CA ASP A 68 -3.09 -13.05 -11.08
C ASP A 68 -1.59 -13.12 -10.71
N GLN A 69 -1.03 -12.01 -10.22
CA GLN A 69 0.37 -11.92 -9.79
C GLN A 69 0.49 -12.31 -8.31
N GLN A 70 0.24 -13.58 -8.02
CA GLN A 70 0.13 -14.12 -6.65
C GLN A 70 1.34 -13.83 -5.76
N ALA A 71 2.55 -13.91 -6.30
CA ALA A 71 3.77 -13.60 -5.54
C ALA A 71 3.84 -12.13 -5.10
N ALA A 72 3.48 -11.20 -6.00
CA ALA A 72 3.44 -9.76 -5.72
C ALA A 72 2.29 -9.40 -4.77
N CYS A 73 1.10 -9.97 -4.98
CA CYS A 73 -0.07 -9.85 -4.10
C CYS A 73 0.30 -10.20 -2.64
N ARG A 74 0.92 -11.37 -2.41
CA ARG A 74 1.41 -11.77 -1.08
C ARG A 74 2.49 -10.83 -0.54
N HIS A 75 3.44 -10.43 -1.38
CA HIS A 75 4.51 -9.51 -0.98
C HIS A 75 3.94 -8.20 -0.44
N TYR A 76 3.01 -7.57 -1.15
CA TYR A 76 2.43 -6.30 -0.74
C TYR A 76 1.58 -6.41 0.54
N PHE A 77 0.85 -7.50 0.75
CA PHE A 77 0.19 -7.75 2.04
C PHE A 77 1.18 -7.93 3.19
N ARG A 78 2.32 -8.61 2.98
CA ARG A 78 3.38 -8.68 3.99
C ARG A 78 3.90 -7.28 4.32
N ARG A 79 4.14 -6.43 3.31
CA ARG A 79 4.57 -5.04 3.53
C ARG A 79 3.54 -4.22 4.31
N MET A 80 2.25 -4.38 4.01
CA MET A 80 1.16 -3.76 4.78
C MET A 80 1.19 -4.18 6.25
N LEU A 81 1.33 -5.47 6.54
CA LEU A 81 1.38 -5.99 7.92
C LEU A 81 2.68 -5.62 8.66
N LEU A 82 3.79 -5.39 7.95
CA LEU A 82 5.00 -4.84 8.55
C LEU A 82 4.81 -3.38 8.98
N VAL A 83 3.99 -2.59 8.27
CA VAL A 83 3.64 -1.21 8.67
C VAL A 83 2.73 -1.20 9.90
N ASN A 84 1.75 -2.11 9.95
CA ASN A 84 0.90 -2.32 11.12
C ASN A 84 0.47 -3.79 11.21
N PRO A 85 0.97 -4.56 12.21
CA PRO A 85 0.58 -5.96 12.38
C PRO A 85 -0.90 -6.18 12.70
N LYS A 86 -1.61 -5.13 13.13
CA LYS A 86 -3.06 -5.13 13.40
C LYS A 86 -3.88 -4.65 12.20
N ALA A 87 -3.27 -4.45 11.03
CA ALA A 87 -4.01 -4.03 9.87
C ALA A 87 -5.05 -5.09 9.47
N GLU A 88 -6.23 -4.62 9.07
CA GLU A 88 -7.37 -5.44 8.65
C GLU A 88 -7.92 -4.89 7.34
N LEU A 89 -8.47 -5.79 6.53
CA LEU A 89 -9.38 -5.40 5.46
C LEU A 89 -10.77 -5.11 6.05
N ASN A 90 -11.51 -4.21 5.43
CA ASN A 90 -12.91 -4.02 5.81
C ASN A 90 -13.74 -5.28 5.40
N PRO A 91 -14.98 -5.46 5.88
CA PRO A 91 -15.76 -6.65 5.58
C PRO A 91 -15.92 -6.91 4.07
N ALA A 92 -16.30 -5.89 3.29
CA ALA A 92 -16.48 -6.01 1.84
C ALA A 92 -15.19 -6.39 1.11
N GLU A 93 -14.04 -5.88 1.56
CA GLU A 93 -12.73 -6.23 1.01
C GLU A 93 -12.30 -7.64 1.43
N ARG A 94 -12.57 -8.04 2.68
CA ARG A 94 -12.18 -9.36 3.21
C ARG A 94 -12.91 -10.49 2.50
N ASP A 95 -14.17 -10.29 2.14
CA ASP A 95 -15.01 -11.30 1.50
C ASP A 95 -14.73 -11.44 -0.02
N HIS A 96 -13.80 -10.64 -0.57
CA HIS A 96 -13.48 -10.70 -1.98
C HIS A 96 -12.69 -11.97 -2.34
N PRO A 97 -13.12 -12.74 -3.35
CA PRO A 97 -12.56 -14.07 -3.63
C PRO A 97 -11.09 -14.06 -4.07
N LEU A 98 -10.64 -12.98 -4.72
CA LEU A 98 -9.27 -12.92 -5.28
C LEU A 98 -8.18 -12.56 -4.26
N TRP A 99 -8.50 -11.73 -3.26
CA TRP A 99 -7.47 -11.20 -2.34
C TRP A 99 -7.79 -11.48 -0.87
N GLY A 100 -9.04 -11.74 -0.52
CA GLY A 100 -9.47 -12.09 0.84
C GLY A 100 -8.72 -13.31 1.38
N PRO A 101 -8.75 -14.46 0.68
CA PRO A 101 -8.00 -15.66 1.08
C PRO A 101 -6.50 -15.39 1.22
N VAL A 102 -5.90 -14.68 0.26
CA VAL A 102 -4.47 -14.37 0.26
C VAL A 102 -4.09 -13.51 1.45
N PHE A 103 -4.89 -12.51 1.80
CA PHE A 103 -4.66 -11.67 2.98
C PHE A 103 -4.72 -12.50 4.27
N ILE A 104 -5.71 -13.39 4.40
CA ILE A 104 -5.87 -14.26 5.57
C ILE A 104 -4.64 -15.17 5.74
N GLU A 105 -4.21 -15.83 4.67
CA GLU A 105 -3.01 -16.69 4.67
C GLU A 105 -1.76 -15.92 5.08
N VAL A 106 -1.50 -14.77 4.43
CA VAL A 106 -0.33 -13.94 4.73
C VAL A 106 -0.35 -13.47 6.18
N LYS A 107 -1.53 -13.11 6.70
CA LYS A 107 -1.65 -12.68 8.10
C LYS A 107 -1.41 -13.82 9.08
N GLN A 108 -1.85 -15.03 8.77
CA GLN A 108 -1.53 -16.22 9.57
C GLN A 108 -0.02 -16.51 9.52
N GLU A 109 0.60 -16.48 8.34
CA GLU A 109 2.05 -16.64 8.15
C GLU A 109 2.84 -15.65 9.01
N MET A 110 2.49 -14.37 8.96
CA MET A 110 3.15 -13.30 9.70
C MET A 110 2.96 -13.42 11.22
N ARG A 111 1.87 -14.05 11.69
CA ARG A 111 1.63 -14.32 13.12
C ARG A 111 2.46 -15.50 13.61
N SER A 112 2.59 -16.56 12.81
CA SER A 112 3.34 -17.77 13.16
C SER A 112 4.86 -17.57 13.14
N LYS A 113 5.34 -16.53 12.46
CA LYS A 113 6.76 -16.20 12.33
C LYS A 113 7.28 -15.22 13.39
N LYS A 114 6.45 -14.90 14.39
CA LYS A 114 6.74 -14.00 15.51
C LYS A 114 6.93 -14.81 16.79
#